data_AF-A0AAP0RGB3-F1
#
_entry.id   AF-A0AAP0RGB3-F1
#
_cell.length_a   1.000
_cell.length_b   1.000
_cell.length_c   1.000
_cell.angle_alpha   90.00
_cell.angle_beta   90.00
_cell.angle_gamma   90.00
#
_symmetry.space_group_name_H-M   'P 1'
#
loop_
_entity.id
_entity.type
_entity.pdbx_description
1 polymer ?
#
loop_
_entity_poly.entity_id
_entity_poly.type
_entity_poly.pdbx_seq_one_letter_code
_entity_poly.pdbx_strand_id
1 'polypeptide(L)' 'MASTQIFFIIATMAVFVPSVLAKEFVVGDDKGWTNNFDYQAWAKGKVFQVGDTLESD' A
#
# COMPACT_ATOMS: atom_id res chain seq x y z
N MET A 1 28.29 -17.97 -14.74
CA MET A 1 28.21 -16.53 -15.05
C MET A 1 26.76 -16.06 -15.28
N ALA A 2 25.99 -16.66 -16.20
CA ALA A 2 24.59 -16.28 -16.42
C ALA A 2 23.67 -16.48 -15.18
N SER A 3 23.78 -17.62 -14.48
CA SER A 3 23.00 -17.90 -13.25
C SER A 3 23.27 -16.88 -12.13
N THR A 4 24.53 -16.48 -11.94
CA THR A 4 24.91 -15.48 -10.94
C THR A 4 24.34 -14.10 -11.27
N GLN A 5 24.34 -13.71 -12.55
CA GLN A 5 23.73 -12.46 -13.00
C GLN A 5 22.21 -12.45 -12.80
N ILE A 6 21.53 -13.56 -13.14
CA ILE A 6 20.08 -13.71 -12.92
C ILE A 6 19.74 -13.59 -11.42
N PHE A 7 20.54 -14.19 -10.54
CA PHE A 7 20.36 -14.07 -9.10
C PHE A 7 20.46 -12.62 -8.61
N PHE A 8 21.45 -11.86 -9.08
CA PHE A 8 21.57 -10.44 -8.73
C PHE A 8 20.41 -9.61 -9.26
N ILE A 9 19.92 -9.87 -10.48
CA ILE A 9 18.75 -9.18 -11.04
C ILE A 9 17.51 -9.42 -10.17
N ILE A 10 17.22 -10.67 -9.81
CA ILE A 10 16.07 -11.01 -8.96
C ILE A 10 16.22 -10.39 -7.56
N ALA A 11 17.41 -10.45 -6.97
CA ALA A 11 17.67 -9.86 -5.67
C ALA A 11 17.47 -8.34 -5.68
N THR A 12 17.95 -7.64 -6.71
CA THR A 12 17.71 -6.20 -6.86
C THR A 12 16.23 -5.89 -7.04
N MET A 13 15.52 -6.60 -7.93
CA MET A 13 14.08 -6.41 -8.12
C MET A 13 13.31 -6.57 -6.82
N ALA A 14 13.56 -7.65 -6.05
CA ALA A 14 12.88 -7.91 -4.78
C ALA A 14 13.06 -6.81 -3.74
N VAL A 15 14.21 -6.13 -3.71
CA VAL A 15 14.47 -4.99 -2.81
C VAL A 15 13.68 -3.74 -3.24
N PHE A 16 13.46 -3.56 -4.55
CA PHE A 16 12.77 -2.38 -5.08
C PHE A 16 11.25 -2.55 -5.18
N VAL A 17 10.70 -3.77 -5.22
CA VAL A 17 9.24 -4.01 -5.28
C VAL A 17 8.43 -3.14 -4.30
N PRO A 18 8.78 -3.03 -3.00
CA PRO A 18 7.98 -2.27 -2.04
C PRO A 18 7.90 -0.77 -2.34
N SER A 19 8.84 -0.22 -3.12
CA SER A 19 8.88 1.23 -3.43
C SER A 19 7.93 1.66 -4.56
N VAL A 20 7.26 0.71 -5.22
CA VAL A 20 6.41 0.98 -6.39
C VAL A 20 4.98 0.46 -6.20
N LEU A 21 4.68 -0.17 -5.06
CA LEU A 21 3.37 -0.73 -4.78
C LEU A 21 2.46 0.35 -4.19
N ALA A 22 1.42 0.70 -4.94
CA ALA A 22 0.27 1.44 -4.44
C ALA A 22 -0.44 0.62 -3.34
N LYS A 23 -0.84 1.30 -2.28
CA LYS A 23 -1.61 0.70 -1.18
C LYS A 23 -3.09 1.00 -1.33
N GLU A 24 -3.91 -0.01 -1.07
CA GLU A 24 -5.36 0.13 -0.94
C GLU A 24 -5.73 0.31 0.54
N PHE A 25 -6.58 1.29 0.80
CA PHE A 25 -7.13 1.57 2.13
C PHE A 25 -8.65 1.53 2.09
N VAL A 26 -9.23 0.60 2.84
CA VAL A 26 -10.68 0.54 3.07
C VAL A 26 -11.09 1.67 4.01
N VAL A 27 -11.93 2.57 3.52
CA VAL A 27 -12.40 3.74 4.26
C VAL A 27 -13.34 3.31 5.37
N GLY A 28 -13.01 3.69 6.61
CA GLY A 28 -13.81 3.32 7.79
C GLY A 28 -13.57 1.89 8.28
N ASP A 29 -12.60 1.16 7.72
CA ASP A 29 -12.33 -0.25 8.04
C ASP A 29 -13.66 -1.05 7.97
N ASP A 30 -13.97 -1.89 8.96
CA ASP A 30 -15.21 -2.69 8.98
C ASP A 30 -16.51 -1.86 9.08
N LYS A 31 -16.41 -0.54 9.33
CA LYS A 31 -17.58 0.35 9.41
C LYS A 31 -17.99 0.92 8.05
N GLY A 32 -17.11 0.86 7.05
CA GLY A 32 -17.33 1.39 5.72
C GLY A 32 -17.57 2.90 5.69
N TRP A 33 -18.03 3.39 4.53
CA TRP A 33 -18.30 4.81 4.32
C TRP A 33 -19.70 5.20 4.82
N THR A 34 -19.80 5.53 6.11
CA THR A 34 -21.04 5.88 6.80
C THR A 34 -21.02 7.27 7.44
N ASN A 35 -22.20 7.79 7.79
CA ASN A 35 -22.36 9.04 8.54
C ASN A 35 -22.02 8.85 10.02
N ASN A 36 -21.64 9.94 10.71
CA ASN A 36 -21.33 9.94 12.15
C ASN A 36 -20.20 8.99 12.59
N PHE A 37 -19.24 8.74 11.69
CA PHE A 37 -18.03 7.98 11.98
C PHE A 37 -16.80 8.92 12.07
N ASP A 38 -15.87 8.60 12.96
CA ASP A 38 -14.67 9.41 13.15
C ASP A 38 -13.57 9.05 12.12
N TYR A 39 -13.67 9.65 10.95
CA TYR A 39 -12.67 9.48 9.89
C TYR A 39 -11.31 10.12 10.23
N GLN A 40 -11.26 11.06 11.18
CA GLN A 40 -10.00 11.63 11.64
C GLN A 40 -9.22 10.62 12.48
N ALA A 41 -9.92 9.92 13.38
CA ALA A 41 -9.36 8.79 14.11
C ALA A 41 -8.95 7.65 13.18
N TRP A 42 -9.75 7.34 12.16
CA TRP A 42 -9.39 6.35 11.14
C TRP A 42 -8.12 6.73 10.37
N ALA A 43 -8.01 7.99 9.91
CA ALA A 43 -6.84 8.44 9.17
C ALA A 43 -5.58 8.59 10.04
N LYS A 44 -5.73 8.66 11.37
CA LYS A 44 -4.62 8.91 12.30
C LYS A 44 -3.55 7.82 12.20
N GLY A 45 -2.32 8.24 11.90
CA GLY A 45 -1.16 7.35 11.76
C GLY A 45 -1.10 6.59 10.43
N LYS A 46 -2.07 6.78 9.53
CA LYS A 46 -1.99 6.29 8.15
C LYS A 46 -1.16 7.28 7.32
N VAL A 47 -0.28 6.74 6.48
CA VAL A 47 0.50 7.51 5.51
C VAL A 47 -0.06 7.20 4.14
N PHE A 48 -0.60 8.20 3.46
CA PHE A 48 -1.11 8.10 2.10
C PHE A 48 -0.04 8.63 1.14
N GLN A 49 0.27 7.84 0.12
CA GLN A 49 1.25 8.15 -0.91
C GLN A 49 0.55 8.33 -2.25
N VAL A 50 1.22 9.01 -3.19
CA VAL A 50 0.71 9.17 -4.55
C VAL A 50 0.64 7.79 -5.21
N GLY A 51 -0.55 7.44 -5.71
CA GLY A 51 -0.82 6.13 -6.30
C GLY A 51 -1.67 5.24 -5.41
N ASP A 52 -1.76 5.53 -4.10
CA ASP A 52 -2.65 4.80 -3.19
C ASP A 52 -4.12 5.03 -3.54
N THR A 53 -4.95 4.03 -3.26
CA THR A 53 -6.39 4.05 -3.52
C THR A 53 -7.16 4.04 -2.20
N LEU A 54 -8.20 4.86 -2.12
CA LEU A 54 -9.19 4.81 -1.05
C LEU A 54 -10.46 4.18 -1.61
N GLU A 55 -10.87 3.06 -1.05
CA GLU A 55 -12.05 2.33 -1.48
C GLU A 55 -13.13 2.29 -0.39
N SER A 56 -14.39 2.29 -0.84
CA SER A 56 -15.51 1.82 -0.03
C SER A 56 -15.82 0.42 -0.53
N ASP A 57 -15.83 -0.55 0.37
CA ASP A 57 -16.55 -1.81 0.13
C ASP A 57 -18.07 -1.51 0.06
#